data_AF-A0A6N9P613-F1
#
_entry.id   AF-A0A6N9P613-F1
#
_cell.length_a   1.000
_cell.length_b   1.000
_cell.length_c   1.000
_cell.angle_alpha   90.00
_cell.angle_beta   90.00
_cell.angle_gamma   90.00
#
_symmetry.space_group_name_H-M   'P 1'
#
loop_
_entity.id
_entity.type
_entity.pdbx_description
1 polymer ?
#
loop_
_entity_poly.entity_id
_entity_poly.type
_entity_poly.pdbx_seq_one_letter_code
_entity_poly.pdbx_strand_id
1 'polypeptide(L)' 'MEEREKIVFYTPEGALACHGSYDAAVRRLFELENQRRPKERYTVRGVGGKPFPRRGIELVLGRLYEYEREPGK' A
#
# COMPACT_ATOMS: atom_id res chain seq x y z
N MET A 1 14.99 -9.33 -11.12
CA MET A 1 14.18 -8.70 -10.06
C MET A 1 12.75 -8.89 -10.52
N GLU A 2 11.97 -9.78 -9.90
CA GLU A 2 10.57 -9.97 -10.31
C GLU A 2 9.84 -8.64 -10.14
N GLU A 3 9.28 -8.12 -11.22
CA GLU A 3 8.33 -7.02 -11.18
C GLU A 3 7.13 -7.53 -10.38
N ARG A 4 7.15 -7.31 -9.06
CA ARG A 4 6.07 -7.73 -8.18
C ARG A 4 4.79 -7.04 -8.67
N GLU A 5 3.80 -7.86 -9.03
CA GLU A 5 2.52 -7.42 -9.57
C GLU A 5 1.92 -6.27 -8.75
N LYS A 6 1.47 -5.23 -9.46
CA LYS A 6 0.78 -4.09 -8.84
C LYS A 6 -0.58 -4.57 -8.38
N ILE A 7 -0.92 -4.31 -7.12
CA ILE A 7 -2.19 -4.77 -6.58
C ILE A 7 -3.22 -3.66 -6.50
N VAL A 8 -2.88 -2.39 -6.74
CA VAL A 8 -3.85 -1.28 -6.75
C VAL A 8 -4.08 -0.74 -8.15
N PHE A 9 -5.35 -0.51 -8.50
CA PHE A 9 -5.78 0.01 -9.80
C PHE A 9 -6.99 0.94 -9.68
N TYR A 10 -7.23 1.74 -10.72
CA TYR A 10 -8.45 2.53 -10.86
C TYR A 10 -9.54 1.70 -11.55
N THR A 11 -10.75 1.72 -11.00
CA THR A 11 -11.94 1.20 -11.68
C THR A 11 -12.37 2.15 -12.81
N PRO A 12 -13.23 1.71 -13.75
CA PRO A 12 -13.78 2.59 -14.79
C PRO A 12 -14.50 3.83 -14.24
N GLU A 13 -15.03 3.75 -13.02
CA GLU A 13 -15.71 4.84 -12.32
C GLU A 13 -14.73 5.83 -11.65
N GLY A 14 -13.43 5.58 -11.74
CA GLY A 14 -12.38 6.43 -11.17
C GLY A 14 -12.11 6.18 -9.68
N ALA A 15 -12.65 5.12 -9.09
CA ALA A 15 -12.35 4.74 -7.71
C ALA A 15 -11.09 3.87 -7.63
N LEU A 16 -10.36 3.92 -6.51
CA LEU A 16 -9.25 3.01 -6.27
C LEU A 16 -9.74 1.68 -5.69
N ALA A 17 -9.28 0.58 -6.28
CA ALA A 17 -9.54 -0.79 -5.84
C ALA A 17 -8.23 -1.56 -5.73
N CYS A 18 -8.26 -2.72 -5.07
CA CYS A 18 -7.11 -3.62 -5.01
C CYS A 18 -7.47 -5.06 -5.38
N HIS A 19 -6.52 -5.77 -5.97
CA HIS A 19 -6.59 -7.22 -6.14
C HIS A 19 -6.44 -7.91 -4.79
N GLY A 20 -7.35 -8.84 -4.50
CA GLY A 20 -7.37 -9.57 -3.23
C GLY A 20 -8.02 -8.78 -2.10
N SER A 21 -7.52 -8.95 -0.87
CA SER A 21 -8.09 -8.33 0.32
C SER A 21 -7.43 -6.99 0.67
N TYR A 22 -8.17 -6.14 1.37
CA TYR A 22 -7.61 -4.90 1.91
C TYR A 22 -6.40 -5.15 2.85
N ASP A 23 -6.41 -6.25 3.61
CA ASP A 23 -5.27 -6.66 4.44
C ASP A 23 -4.01 -6.92 3.60
N ALA A 24 -4.15 -7.46 2.38
CA ALA A 24 -3.03 -7.65 1.47
C ALA A 24 -2.45 -6.30 1.02
N ALA A 25 -3.31 -5.32 0.71
CA ALA A 25 -2.91 -3.95 0.40
C ALA A 25 -2.17 -3.29 1.57
N VAL A 26 -2.70 -3.40 2.80
CA VAL A 26 -2.04 -2.85 4.00
C VAL A 26 -0.67 -3.49 4.23
N ARG A 27 -0.54 -4.82 4.09
CA ARG A 27 0.75 -5.51 4.22
C ARG A 27 1.76 -5.04 3.17
N ARG A 28 1.33 -4.92 1.92
CA ARG A 28 2.18 -4.46 0.82
C ARG A 28 2.67 -3.04 1.04
N LEU A 29 1.78 -2.14 1.46
CA LEU A 29 2.15 -0.76 1.78
C LEU A 29 3.14 -0.72 2.95
N PHE A 30 2.93 -1.52 3.99
CA PHE A 30 3.85 -1.59 5.13
C PHE A 30 5.26 -2.03 4.74
N GLU A 31 5.39 -3.03 3.87
CA GLU A 31 6.69 -3.45 3.33
C GLU A 31 7.39 -2.32 2.58
N LEU A 32 6.67 -1.62 1.69
CA LEU A 32 7.22 -0.54 0.89
C LEU A 32 7.62 0.67 1.74
N GLU A 33 6.83 1.02 2.75
CA GLU A 33 7.18 2.08 3.70
C GLU A 33 8.41 1.71 4.55
N ASN A 34 8.57 0.44 4.93
CA ASN A 34 9.79 0.01 5.63
C ASN A 34 11.04 0.09 4.74
N GLN A 35 10.89 -0.21 3.44
CA GLN A 35 11.98 -0.13 2.46
C GLN A 35 12.37 1.32 2.16
N ARG A 36 11.37 2.17 1.84
CA ARG A 36 11.62 3.55 1.39
C ARG A 36 11.76 4.56 2.52
N ARG A 37 11.42 4.18 3.76
CA ARG A 37 11.53 5.01 4.97
C ARG A 37 10.99 6.44 4.78
N PRO A 38 9.72 6.60 4.37
CA PRO A 38 9.14 7.92 4.19
C PRO A 38 9.06 8.67 5.53
N LYS A 39 9.01 10.01 5.47
CA LYS A 39 8.80 10.84 6.65
C LYS A 39 7.45 10.59 7.31
N GLU A 40 6.40 10.41 6.51
CA GLU A 40 5.07 10.05 6.97
C GLU A 40 4.73 8.62 6.56
N ARG A 41 4.15 7.86 7.51
CA ARG A 41 3.73 6.47 7.33
C ARG A 41 2.24 6.30 7.53
N TYR A 42 1.62 5.60 6.59
CA TYR A 42 0.19 5.26 6.57
C TYR A 42 -0.06 3.88 7.15
N THR A 43 0.99 3.13 7.46
CA THR A 43 0.92 1.85 8.17
C THR A 43 1.78 1.86 9.43
N VAL A 44 1.41 1.00 10.39
CA VAL A 44 2.16 0.78 11.62
C VAL A 44 2.23 -0.72 11.91
N ARG A 45 3.23 -1.12 12.70
CA ARG A 45 3.26 -2.48 13.25
C ARG A 45 2.31 -2.55 14.45
N GLY A 46 1.22 -3.28 14.30
CA GLY A 46 0.26 -3.53 15.37
C GLY A 46 0.71 -4.62 16.36
N VAL A 47 -0.16 -4.93 17.31
CA VAL A 47 0.05 -5.99 18.31
C VAL A 47 0.23 -7.34 17.60
N GLY A 48 1.22 -8.11 18.04
CA GLY A 48 1.59 -9.38 17.40
C GLY A 48 2.35 -9.23 16.07
N GLY A 49 2.80 -8.01 15.73
CA GLY A 49 3.69 -7.78 14.59
C GLY A 49 2.97 -7.63 13.24
N LYS A 50 1.64 -7.70 13.21
CA LYS A 50 0.84 -7.55 11.99
C LYS A 50 0.75 -6.09 11.55
N PRO A 51 0.85 -5.79 10.24
CA PRO A 51 0.61 -4.44 9.72
C PRO A 51 -0.82 -3.96 10.00
N PHE A 52 -0.95 -2.69 10.36
CA PHE A 52 -2.24 -2.04 10.61
C PHE A 52 -2.28 -0.67 9.92
N PRO A 53 -3.40 -0.27 9.30
CA PRO A 53 -3.52 1.04 8.66
C PRO A 53 -3.68 2.16 9.71
N ARG A 54 -3.09 3.32 9.43
CA ARG A 54 -3.25 4.56 10.22
C ARG A 54 -4.24 5.55 9.59
N ARG A 55 -4.69 5.27 8.37
CA ARG A 55 -5.54 6.12 7.53
C ARG A 55 -6.70 5.28 6.97
N GLY A 56 -7.72 5.95 6.45
CA GLY A 56 -8.85 5.29 5.78
C GLY A 56 -8.43 4.54 4.51
N ILE A 57 -9.31 3.66 4.04
CA ILE A 57 -9.04 2.76 2.90
C ILE A 57 -8.57 3.50 1.65
N GLU A 58 -9.25 4.58 1.26
CA GLU A 58 -8.93 5.35 0.05
C GLU A 58 -7.51 5.93 0.10
N LEU A 59 -7.11 6.48 1.24
CA LEU A 59 -5.77 7.05 1.44
C LEU A 59 -4.69 5.96 1.43
N VAL A 60 -4.98 4.80 2.00
CA VAL A 60 -4.06 3.65 1.98
C VAL A 60 -3.86 3.13 0.56
N LEU A 61 -4.95 2.95 -0.21
CA LEU A 61 -4.87 2.50 -1.59
C LEU A 61 -4.17 3.54 -2.47
N GLY A 62 -4.49 4.83 -2.30
CA GLY A 62 -3.85 5.92 -3.05
C GLY A 62 -2.35 5.96 -2.82
N ARG A 63 -1.93 5.85 -1.56
CA ARG A 63 -0.51 5.81 -1.21
C ARG A 63 0.19 4.59 -1.81
N LEU A 64 -0.43 3.42 -1.74
CA LEU A 64 0.13 2.20 -2.33
C LEU A 64 0.25 2.32 -3.86
N TYR A 65 -0.75 2.89 -4.52
CA TYR A 65 -0.70 3.17 -5.96
C TYR A 65 0.47 4.08 -6.35
N GLU A 66 0.76 5.13 -5.56
CA GLU A 66 1.96 5.97 -5.76
C GLU A 66 3.25 5.14 -5.67
N TYR A 67 3.39 4.32 -4.61
CA TYR A 67 4.55 3.45 -4.44
C TYR A 67 4.74 2.47 -5.60
N GLU A 68 3.65 1.88 -6.10
CA GLU A 68 3.67 0.92 -7.22
C GLU A 68 4.02 1.55 -8.57
N ARG A 69 3.79 2.86 -8.73
CA ARG A 69 4.15 3.60 -9.95
C ARG A 69 5.57 4.14 -9.97
N GLU A 70 6.12 4.47 -8.82
CA GLU A 70 7.48 4.99 -8.70
C GLU A 70 8.39 3.93 -8.07
N PRO A 71 8.89 2.92 -8.81
CA PRO A 71 9.81 1.93 -8.25
C PRO A 71 11.18 2.55 -7.96
N GLY A 72 11.30 3.28 -6.84
CA GLY A 72 12.58 3.75 -6.28
C GLY A 72 13.31 4.77 -7.16
N LYS A 73 13.32 6.03 -6.73
CA LYS A 73 14.38 6.97 -7.13
C LYS A 73 15.69 6.57 -6.46
#